data_AF-A0A1B6EH45-F1
#
_entry.id   AF-A0A1B6EH45-F1
#
_cell.length_a   1.000
_cell.length_b   1.000
_cell.length_c   1.000
_cell.angle_alpha   90.00
_cell.angle_beta   90.00
_cell.angle_gamma   90.00
#
_symmetry.space_group_name_H-M   'P 1'
#
loop_
_entity.id
_entity.type
_entity.pdbx_description
1 polymer ?
#
loop_
_entity_poly.entity_id
_entity_poly.type
_entity_poly.pdbx_seq_one_letter_code
_entity_poly.pdbx_strand_id
1 'polypeptide(L)'
;MIPSIYILLLMCLSKSLVVSIKACETPNVGTALFRSTDMKPMDCWTQEEMARLYSRLVLQDLLPTRIPDDPRHLLEYFHLSMDVLGEIADGYDYFEMKKVLYDVFGGFLHGYFMPLLNEAY
;
A
#
# COMPACT_ATOMS: atom_id res chain seq x y z
N MET A 1 -35.71 -23.46 33.24
CA MET A 1 -34.27 -23.56 32.93
C MET A 1 -33.93 -23.31 31.47
N ILE A 2 -34.79 -23.71 30.52
CA ILE A 2 -34.60 -23.53 29.07
C ILE A 2 -34.52 -22.05 28.59
N PRO A 3 -35.27 -21.06 29.14
CA PRO A 3 -35.27 -19.69 28.60
C PRO A 3 -33.95 -18.94 28.84
N SER A 4 -33.25 -19.23 29.94
CA SER A 4 -31.99 -18.55 30.28
C SER A 4 -30.86 -18.87 29.29
N ILE A 5 -30.87 -20.08 28.70
CA ILE A 5 -29.85 -20.49 27.71
C ILE A 5 -30.05 -19.71 26.40
N TYR A 6 -31.29 -19.52 25.96
CA TYR A 6 -31.58 -18.75 24.75
C TYR A 6 -31.22 -17.27 24.90
N ILE A 7 -31.46 -16.67 26.06
CA ILE A 7 -31.06 -15.29 26.34
C ILE A 7 -29.53 -15.15 26.33
N LEU A 8 -28.82 -16.13 26.91
CA LEU A 8 -27.35 -16.14 26.90
C LEU A 8 -26.78 -16.28 25.48
N LEU A 9 -27.36 -17.17 24.67
CA LEU A 9 -27.02 -17.33 23.25
C LEU A 9 -27.28 -16.05 22.45
N LEU A 10 -28.42 -15.39 22.66
CA LEU A 10 -28.76 -14.14 21.98
C LEU A 10 -27.79 -13.00 22.37
N MET A 11 -27.37 -12.94 23.64
CA MET A 11 -26.36 -11.99 24.11
C MET A 11 -24.96 -12.29 23.56
N CYS A 12 -24.59 -13.56 23.43
CA CYS A 12 -23.33 -13.95 22.80
C CYS A 12 -23.32 -13.59 21.30
N LEU A 13 -24.42 -13.88 20.60
CA LEU A 13 -24.58 -13.54 19.17
C LEU A 13 -24.54 -12.03 18.95
N SER A 14 -25.19 -11.23 19.80
CA SER A 14 -25.16 -9.77 19.66
C SER A 14 -23.79 -9.18 19.95
N LYS A 15 -23.04 -9.72 20.93
CA LYS A 15 -21.65 -9.31 21.18
C LYS A 15 -20.73 -9.68 20.01
N SER A 16 -20.87 -10.87 19.43
CA SER A 16 -20.10 -11.29 18.25
C SER A 16 -20.39 -10.42 17.03
N LEU A 17 -21.65 -10.01 16.83
CA LEU A 17 -22.03 -9.11 15.73
C LEU A 17 -21.39 -7.72 15.90
N VAL A 18 -21.41 -7.17 17.11
CA VAL A 18 -20.83 -5.84 17.42
C VAL A 18 -19.31 -5.82 17.29
N VAL A 19 -18.63 -6.92 17.62
CA VAL A 19 -17.18 -7.05 17.45
C VAL A 19 -16.80 -7.13 15.97
N SER A 20 -17.57 -7.84 15.15
CA SER A 20 -17.33 -7.96 13.71
C SER A 20 -17.44 -6.62 12.96
N ILE A 21 -18.41 -5.77 13.34
CA ILE A 21 -18.62 -4.45 12.71
C ILE A 21 -17.48 -3.46 13.02
N LYS A 22 -16.81 -3.61 14.18
CA LYS A 22 -15.70 -2.73 14.58
C LYS A 22 -14.33 -3.19 14.06
N ALA A 23 -14.22 -4.40 13.52
CA ALA A 23 -12.97 -5.01 13.10
C ALA A 23 -12.77 -5.01 11.56
N CYS A 24 -13.35 -4.05 10.85
CA CYS A 24 -12.92 -3.76 9.47
C CYS A 24 -11.63 -2.95 9.50
N GLU A 25 -10.54 -3.56 9.99
CA GLU A 25 -9.21 -3.03 9.70
C GLU A 25 -8.99 -3.17 8.19
N THR A 26 -8.60 -2.07 7.55
CA THR A 26 -8.17 -2.10 6.16
C THR A 26 -6.99 -3.07 6.06
N PRO A 27 -7.05 -4.14 5.26
CA PRO A 27 -5.91 -5.04 5.12
C PRO A 27 -4.73 -4.23 4.58
N ASN A 28 -3.62 -4.22 5.31
CA ASN A 28 -2.38 -3.64 4.80
C ASN A 28 -1.86 -4.56 3.69
N VAL A 29 -2.12 -4.18 2.45
CA VAL A 29 -1.71 -4.91 1.26
C VAL A 29 -0.31 -4.51 0.77
N GLY A 30 0.45 -3.78 1.60
CA GLY A 30 1.84 -3.42 1.30
C GLY A 30 2.00 -2.43 0.15
N THR A 31 0.93 -1.72 -0.20
CA THR A 31 0.93 -0.69 -1.25
C THR A 31 -0.04 0.45 -0.91
N ALA A 32 0.35 1.67 -1.25
CA ALA A 32 -0.44 2.89 -1.22
C ALA A 32 -1.44 2.99 -2.38
N LEU A 33 -1.47 2.00 -3.30
CA LEU A 33 -2.49 1.90 -4.34
C LEU A 33 -3.88 1.68 -3.76
N PHE A 34 -3.97 0.79 -2.77
CA PHE A 34 -5.24 0.40 -2.19
C PHE A 34 -5.50 1.21 -0.92
N ARG A 35 -6.61 1.91 -0.93
CA ARG A 35 -7.07 2.76 0.16
C ARG A 35 -8.28 2.13 0.84
N SER A 36 -8.58 2.60 2.03
CA SER A 36 -9.80 2.19 2.75
C SER A 36 -11.09 2.55 2.00
N THR A 37 -11.04 3.54 1.12
CA THR A 37 -12.13 3.89 0.22
C THR A 37 -12.43 2.81 -0.81
N ASP A 38 -11.43 2.03 -1.20
CA ASP A 38 -11.53 1.02 -2.26
C ASP A 38 -12.19 -0.26 -1.74
N MET A 39 -12.36 -0.38 -0.41
CA MET A 39 -13.14 -1.45 0.21
C MET A 39 -14.66 -1.25 0.08
N LYS A 40 -15.11 -0.05 -0.32
CA LYS A 40 -16.52 0.19 -0.61
C LYS A 40 -16.85 -0.37 -2.00
N PRO A 41 -18.06 -0.90 -2.20
CA PRO A 41 -18.52 -1.24 -3.55
C PRO A 41 -18.42 0.02 -4.42
N MET A 42 -17.52 -0.01 -5.40
CA MET A 42 -17.40 0.99 -6.43
C MET A 42 -17.92 0.41 -7.73
N ASP A 43 -18.76 1.16 -8.43
CA ASP A 43 -19.32 0.72 -9.71
C ASP A 43 -18.25 0.70 -10.82
N CYS A 44 -17.28 1.63 -10.78
CA CYS A 44 -16.14 1.74 -11.72
C CYS A 44 -14.97 2.50 -11.07
N TRP A 45 -13.75 2.32 -11.60
CA TRP A 45 -12.60 3.16 -11.28
C TRP A 45 -12.63 4.47 -12.05
N THR A 46 -12.23 5.55 -11.38
CA THR A 46 -12.04 6.86 -12.00
C THR A 46 -10.80 6.89 -12.89
N GLN A 47 -10.75 7.86 -13.80
CA GLN A 47 -9.59 8.06 -14.67
C GLN A 47 -8.31 8.36 -13.85
N GLU A 48 -8.43 9.09 -12.75
CA GLU A 48 -7.31 9.39 -11.84
C GLU A 48 -6.78 8.13 -11.15
N GLU A 49 -7.66 7.23 -10.72
CA GLU A 49 -7.26 5.96 -10.12
C GLU A 49 -6.55 5.07 -11.14
N MET A 50 -7.10 4.97 -12.36
CA MET A 50 -6.44 4.24 -13.45
C MET A 50 -5.08 4.85 -13.81
N ALA A 51 -4.99 6.19 -13.88
CA ALA A 51 -3.73 6.88 -14.16
C ALA A 51 -2.68 6.60 -13.07
N ARG A 52 -3.08 6.58 -11.80
CA ARG A 52 -2.18 6.26 -10.68
C ARG A 52 -1.63 4.82 -10.80
N LEU A 53 -2.51 3.87 -11.11
CA LEU A 53 -2.13 2.46 -11.27
C LEU A 53 -1.22 2.24 -12.47
N TYR A 54 -1.52 2.87 -13.59
CA TYR A 54 -0.68 2.83 -14.77
C TYR A 54 0.68 3.47 -14.51
N SER A 55 0.71 4.63 -13.85
CA SER A 55 1.96 5.30 -13.47
C SER A 55 2.82 4.41 -12.59
N ARG A 56 2.21 3.68 -11.64
CA ARG A 56 2.95 2.72 -10.81
C ARG A 56 3.52 1.57 -11.64
N LEU A 57 2.75 1.02 -12.56
CA LEU A 57 3.21 -0.05 -13.45
C LEU A 57 4.46 0.39 -14.22
N VAL A 58 4.44 1.59 -14.80
CA VAL A 58 5.57 2.15 -15.57
C VAL A 58 6.75 2.47 -14.65
N LEU A 59 6.52 3.12 -13.51
CA LEU A 59 7.59 3.49 -12.59
C LEU A 59 8.23 2.29 -11.88
N GLN A 60 7.56 1.14 -11.85
CA GLN A 60 8.17 -0.09 -11.35
C GLN A 60 9.39 -0.51 -12.17
N ASP A 61 9.45 -0.16 -13.45
CA ASP A 61 10.61 -0.43 -14.32
C ASP A 61 11.84 0.41 -13.93
N LEU A 62 11.67 1.46 -13.10
CA LEU A 62 12.78 2.20 -12.53
C LEU A 62 13.50 1.40 -11.43
N LEU A 63 12.88 0.36 -10.87
CA LEU A 63 13.51 -0.41 -9.80
C LEU A 63 14.74 -1.17 -10.32
N PRO A 64 15.83 -1.19 -9.53
CA PRO A 64 17.02 -1.92 -9.94
C PRO A 64 16.73 -3.42 -9.97
N THR A 65 17.12 -4.08 -11.06
CA THR A 65 16.99 -5.53 -11.23
C THR A 65 18.07 -6.33 -10.52
N ARG A 66 19.10 -5.64 -10.00
CA ARG A 66 20.19 -6.20 -9.20
C ARG A 66 20.41 -5.33 -7.99
N ILE A 67 20.67 -5.95 -6.85
CA ILE A 67 21.00 -5.19 -5.64
C ILE A 67 22.40 -4.61 -5.81
N PRO A 68 22.57 -3.28 -5.61
CA PRO A 68 23.87 -2.67 -5.70
C PRO A 68 24.76 -3.16 -4.55
N ASP A 69 26.05 -3.34 -4.85
CA ASP A 69 27.05 -3.77 -3.86
C ASP A 69 27.17 -2.80 -2.68
N ASP A 70 26.84 -1.53 -2.92
CA ASP A 70 26.77 -0.47 -1.92
C ASP A 70 25.35 0.08 -1.83
N PRO A 71 24.65 -0.13 -0.69
CA PRO A 71 23.32 0.41 -0.45
C PRO A 71 23.21 1.93 -0.59
N ARG A 72 24.30 2.69 -0.48
CA ARG A 72 24.29 4.15 -0.69
C ARG A 72 23.91 4.51 -2.12
N HIS A 73 24.37 3.74 -3.11
CA HIS A 73 23.99 3.97 -4.52
C HIS A 73 22.48 3.77 -4.75
N LEU A 74 21.84 2.86 -4.00
CA LEU A 74 20.38 2.70 -4.06
C LEU A 74 19.67 3.96 -3.57
N LEU A 75 20.12 4.53 -2.44
CA LEU A 75 19.54 5.75 -1.88
C LEU A 75 19.80 6.96 -2.79
N GLU A 76 21.00 7.09 -3.34
CA GLU A 76 21.33 8.13 -4.33
C GLU A 76 20.43 8.04 -5.56
N TYR A 77 20.17 6.83 -6.05
CA TYR A 77 19.25 6.61 -7.17
C TYR A 77 17.81 7.01 -6.84
N PHE A 78 17.32 6.70 -5.64
CA PHE A 78 16.00 7.15 -5.18
C PHE A 78 15.93 8.68 -5.06
N HIS A 79 16.99 9.32 -4.57
CA HIS A 79 17.08 10.78 -4.53
C HIS A 79 17.06 11.39 -5.93
N LEU A 80 17.86 10.87 -6.86
CA LEU A 80 17.87 11.32 -8.25
C LEU A 80 16.49 11.21 -8.90
N SER A 81 15.79 10.10 -8.66
CA SER A 81 14.42 9.90 -9.17
C SER A 81 13.45 10.97 -8.66
N MET A 82 13.60 11.39 -7.40
CA MET A 82 12.80 12.45 -6.79
C MET A 82 13.15 13.84 -7.31
N ASP A 83 14.43 14.09 -7.59
CA ASP A 83 14.90 15.35 -8.17
C ASP A 83 14.37 15.50 -9.60
N VAL A 84 14.51 14.46 -10.43
CA VAL A 84 13.93 14.41 -11.78
C VAL A 84 12.42 14.63 -11.74
N LEU A 85 11.71 14.02 -10.78
CA LEU A 85 10.28 14.28 -10.62
C LEU A 85 9.98 15.77 -10.38
N GLY A 86 10.79 16.45 -9.58
CA GLY A 86 10.66 17.88 -9.32
C GLY A 86 10.93 18.77 -10.53
N GLU A 87 11.64 18.26 -11.53
CA GLU A 87 11.90 18.97 -12.79
C GLU A 87 10.77 18.78 -13.82
N ILE A 88 10.11 17.62 -13.82
CA ILE A 88 9.14 17.25 -14.87
C ILE A 88 7.67 17.47 -14.47
N ALA A 89 7.37 17.65 -13.19
CA ALA A 89 6.01 17.81 -12.69
C ALA A 89 5.93 18.89 -11.61
N ASP A 90 4.80 19.58 -11.54
CA ASP A 90 4.51 20.59 -10.54
C ASP A 90 3.13 20.38 -9.88
N GLY A 91 2.87 21.17 -8.83
CA GLY A 91 1.56 21.22 -8.16
C GLY A 91 0.97 19.85 -7.77
N TYR A 92 -0.22 19.57 -8.30
CA TYR A 92 -0.96 18.34 -8.01
C TYR A 92 -0.30 17.10 -8.62
N ASP A 93 0.21 17.19 -9.85
CA ASP A 93 0.82 16.06 -10.56
C ASP A 93 2.12 15.63 -9.88
N TYR A 94 2.94 16.60 -9.41
CA TYR A 94 4.10 16.32 -8.57
C TYR A 94 3.71 15.51 -7.33
N PHE A 95 2.64 15.93 -6.63
CA PHE A 95 2.20 15.27 -5.40
C PHE A 95 1.69 13.85 -5.65
N GLU A 96 0.91 13.64 -6.72
CA GLU A 96 0.41 12.31 -7.06
C GLU A 96 1.52 11.37 -7.53
N MET A 97 2.42 11.83 -8.40
CA MET A 97 3.53 11.02 -8.88
C MET A 97 4.53 10.69 -7.76
N LYS A 98 4.73 11.62 -6.82
CA LYS A 98 5.55 11.40 -5.63
C LYS A 98 5.00 10.28 -4.75
N LYS A 99 3.68 10.21 -4.55
CA LYS A 99 3.05 9.09 -3.83
C LYS A 99 3.31 7.76 -4.54
N VAL A 100 3.23 7.75 -5.87
CA VAL A 100 3.49 6.56 -6.68
C VAL A 100 4.95 6.11 -6.54
N LEU A 101 5.92 7.03 -6.61
CA LEU A 101 7.33 6.70 -6.39
C LEU A 101 7.59 6.13 -4.99
N TYR A 102 7.01 6.74 -3.96
CA TYR A 102 7.12 6.21 -2.60
C TYR A 102 6.51 4.82 -2.44
N ASP A 103 5.40 4.55 -3.13
CA ASP A 103 4.82 3.21 -3.17
C ASP A 103 5.75 2.19 -3.84
N VAL A 104 6.32 2.55 -5.00
CA VAL A 104 7.26 1.71 -5.75
C VAL A 104 8.51 1.41 -4.93
N PHE A 105 9.14 2.44 -4.35
CA PHE A 105 10.34 2.27 -3.52
C PHE A 105 10.04 1.52 -2.22
N GLY A 106 8.94 1.85 -1.55
CA GLY A 106 8.51 1.16 -0.32
C GLY A 106 8.25 -0.32 -0.57
N GLY A 107 7.56 -0.64 -1.67
CA GLY A 107 7.29 -2.02 -2.09
C GLY A 107 8.58 -2.79 -2.41
N PHE A 108 9.54 -2.18 -3.11
CA PHE A 108 10.84 -2.78 -3.36
C PHE A 108 11.63 -3.03 -2.08
N LEU A 109 11.69 -2.04 -1.19
CA LEU A 109 12.43 -2.14 0.07
C LEU A 109 11.86 -3.23 0.96
N HIS A 110 10.53 -3.24 1.13
CA HIS A 110 9.86 -4.20 1.99
C HIS A 110 9.83 -5.61 1.39
N GLY A 111 9.49 -5.74 0.11
CA GLY A 111 9.26 -7.03 -0.54
C GLY A 111 10.50 -7.74 -1.04
N TYR A 112 11.61 -7.02 -1.28
CA TYR A 112 12.80 -7.59 -1.91
C TYR A 112 14.09 -7.26 -1.18
N PHE A 113 14.39 -5.98 -0.94
CA PHE A 113 15.69 -5.58 -0.40
C PHE A 113 15.90 -6.00 1.06
N MET A 114 14.93 -5.75 1.94
CA MET A 114 15.03 -6.11 3.37
C MET A 114 15.11 -7.63 3.59
N PRO A 115 14.30 -8.47 2.92
CA PRO A 115 14.48 -9.92 2.96
C PRO A 115 15.90 -10.37 2.56
N LEU A 116 16.47 -9.82 1.48
CA LEU A 116 17.84 -10.18 1.08
C LEU A 116 18.86 -9.83 2.17
N LEU A 117 18.75 -8.63 2.75
CA LEU A 117 19.64 -8.24 3.84
C LEU A 117 19.53 -9.18 5.04
N ASN A 118 18.31 -9.60 5.40
CA ASN A 118 18.09 -10.53 6.51
C ASN A 118 18.63 -11.95 6.23
N GLU A 119 18.75 -12.36 4.97
CA GLU A 119 19.35 -13.66 4.62
C GLU A 119 20.88 -13.60 4.54
N ALA A 120 21.44 -12.41 4.30
CA ALA A 120 22.88 -12.20 4.20
C ALA A 120 23.61 -12.09 5.56
N TYR A 121 22.87 -11.91 6.66
CA TYR A 121 23.37 -11.73 8.03
C TYR A 121 22.72 -12.73 9.00
#